data_AF-A0A2V8SB62-F1
#
_entry.id   AF-A0A2V8SB62-F1
#
_cell.length_a   1.000
_cell.length_b   1.000
_cell.length_c   1.000
_cell.angle_alpha   90.00
_cell.angle_beta   90.00
_cell.angle_gamma   90.00
#
_symmetry.space_group_name_H-M   'P 1'
#
loop_
_entity.id
_entity.type
_entity.pdbx_description
1 polymer ?
#
loop_
_entity_poly.entity_id
_entity_poly.type
_entity_poly.pdbx_seq_one_letter_code
_entity_poly.pdbx_strand_id
1 'polypeptide(L)' 'MTTVRKWKIARHTLSLGENTLIMGVLNVTPDSFSDGGQFDAPEQALEHAE' A
#
# COMPACT_ATOMS: atom_id res chain seq x y z
N MET A 1 -19.18 27.94 10.78
CA MET A 1 -19.54 26.87 9.83
C MET A 1 -18.26 26.39 9.16
N THR A 2 -17.88 25.14 9.37
CA THR A 2 -16.71 24.55 8.71
C THR A 2 -17.08 24.27 7.26
N THR A 3 -16.33 24.80 6.30
CA THR A 3 -16.59 24.53 4.87
C THR A 3 -16.25 23.07 4.57
N VAL A 4 -17.25 22.29 4.15
CA VAL A 4 -17.04 20.91 3.72
C VAL A 4 -16.45 20.90 2.31
N ARG A 5 -15.31 20.22 2.12
CA ARG A 5 -14.67 20.03 0.81
C ARG A 5 -14.74 18.56 0.41
N LYS A 6 -15.18 18.26 -0.82
CA LYS A 6 -15.14 16.90 -1.37
C LYS A 6 -13.83 16.66 -2.10
N TRP A 7 -13.04 15.71 -1.63
CA TRP A 7 -11.79 15.31 -2.28
C TRP A 7 -11.97 13.95 -2.96
N LYS A 8 -11.90 13.93 -4.29
CA LYS A 8 -12.02 12.70 -5.08
C LYS A 8 -10.64 12.04 -5.23
N ILE A 9 -10.57 10.76 -4.87
CA ILE A 9 -9.41 9.89 -5.08
C ILE A 9 -9.81 8.71 -5.98
N ALA A 10 -8.85 7.84 -6.32
CA ALA A 10 -9.05 6.78 -7.31
C ALA A 10 -10.36 5.99 -7.14
N ARG A 11 -10.66 5.52 -5.92
CA ARG A 11 -11.83 4.65 -5.65
C ARG A 11 -12.86 5.27 -4.70
N HIS A 12 -12.60 6.44 -4.13
CA HIS A 12 -13.43 7.03 -3.08
C HIS A 12 -13.53 8.55 -3.19
N THR A 13 -14.47 9.14 -2.48
CA THR A 13 -14.56 10.59 -2.27
C THR A 13 -14.63 10.86 -0.77
N LEU A 14 -13.73 11.72 -0.27
CA LEU A 14 -13.62 12.06 1.14
C LEU A 14 -14.27 13.43 1.40
N SER A 15 -15.12 13.52 2.42
CA SER A 15 -15.69 14.79 2.92
C SER A 15 -14.78 15.38 3.99
N LEU A 16 -13.96 16.37 3.62
CA LEU A 16 -13.07 17.07 4.54
C LEU A 16 -13.82 18.20 5.25
N GLY A 17 -13.67 18.31 6.57
CA GLY A 17 -14.24 19.41 7.38
C GLY A 17 -15.61 19.11 8.01
N GLU A 18 -16.24 17.99 7.66
CA GLU A 18 -17.46 17.49 8.35
C GLU A 18 -17.09 16.72 9.62
N ASN A 19 -16.11 15.82 9.51
CA ASN A 19 -15.53 15.06 10.62
C ASN A 19 -13.99 15.05 10.48
N THR A 20 -13.28 14.85 11.58
CA THR A 20 -11.84 14.56 11.53
C THR A 20 -11.63 13.19 10.90
N LEU A 21 -10.81 13.14 9.84
CA LEU A 21 -10.40 11.89 9.20
C LEU A 21 -9.01 11.51 9.71
N ILE A 22 -8.79 10.21 9.87
CA ILE A 22 -7.48 9.65 10.23
C ILE A 22 -6.82 9.10 8.96
N MET A 23 -5.56 9.45 8.73
CA MET A 23 -4.74 8.90 7.66
C MET A 23 -3.64 8.04 8.26
N GLY A 24 -3.69 6.74 8.02
CA GLY A 24 -2.58 5.85 8.33
C GLY A 24 -1.45 6.07 7.33
N VAL A 25 -0.26 6.39 7.83
CA VAL A 25 0.95 6.46 7.00
C VAL A 25 1.64 5.10 7.06
N LEU A 26 1.77 4.44 5.92
CA LEU A 26 2.57 3.22 5.78
C LEU A 26 3.85 3.57 5.02
N ASN A 27 4.96 3.66 5.74
CA ASN A 27 6.26 3.82 5.13
C ASN A 27 6.76 2.45 4.64
N VAL A 28 7.19 2.39 3.39
CA VAL A 28 7.84 1.20 2.82
C VAL A 28 9.27 1.59 2.49
N THR A 29 10.24 1.07 3.24
CA THR A 29 11.67 1.21 2.94
C THR A 29 12.20 -0.10 2.34
N PRO A 30 13.00 -0.05 1.25
CA PRO A 30 13.60 -1.26 0.66
C PRO A 30 14.65 -1.95 1.55
N ASP A 31 15.07 -1.34 2.68
CA ASP A 31 16.23 -1.78 3.47
C ASP A 31 15.98 -2.96 4.42
N SER A 32 14.85 -3.65 4.28
CA SER A 32 14.55 -4.92 4.96
C SER A 32 14.55 -6.12 4.02
N PHE A 33 15.01 -5.97 2.77
CA PHE A 33 15.34 -7.10 1.90
C PHE A 33 16.71 -7.69 2.30
N SER A 34 16.78 -8.36 3.45
CA SER A 34 17.82 -9.37 3.69
C SER A 34 17.45 -10.74 3.10
N ASP A 35 16.17 -11.01 2.77
CA ASP A 35 15.74 -12.34 2.29
C ASP A 35 14.64 -12.34 1.20
N GLY A 36 14.53 -11.29 0.38
CA GLY A 36 13.49 -11.23 -0.66
C GLY A 36 13.99 -11.12 -2.11
N GLY A 37 15.31 -11.19 -2.33
CA GLY A 37 15.92 -11.31 -3.65
C GLY A 37 16.05 -12.75 -4.14
N GLN A 38 15.31 -13.70 -3.55
CA GLN A 38 15.48 -15.14 -3.76
C GLN A 38 14.40 -15.78 -4.66
N PHE A 39 13.63 -14.99 -5.42
CA PHE A 39 12.64 -15.51 -6.37
C PHE A 39 12.78 -14.94 -7.79
N ASP A 40 13.96 -14.46 -8.17
CA ASP A 40 14.28 -14.15 -9.58
C ASP A 40 14.85 -15.36 -10.34
N ALA A 41 14.52 -16.58 -9.92
CA ALA A 41 14.83 -17.80 -10.65
C ALA A 41 13.56 -18.65 -10.84
N PRO A 42 12.74 -18.40 -11.88
CA PRO A 42 11.64 -19.28 -12.26
C PRO A 42 12.08 -20.73 -12.57
N GLU A 43 13.39 -20.98 -12.61
CA GLU A 43 14.01 -22.28 -12.90
C GLU A 43 14.01 -23.25 -11.70
N GLN A 44 13.97 -22.77 -10.44
CA GLN A 44 14.01 -23.65 -9.25
C GLN A 44 12.64 -24.21 -8.84
N ALA A 45 11.54 -23.68 -9.38
CA ALA A 45 10.19 -24.18 -9.04
C ALA A 45 9.88 -25.57 -9.61
N LEU A 46 10.69 -26.06 -10.56
CA LEU A 46 10.50 -27.35 -11.21
C LEU A 46 11.19 -28.53 -10.49
N GLU A 47 12.13 -28.30 -9.57
CA GLU A 47 12.84 -29.38 -8.86
C GLU A 47 12.18 -29.84 -7.56
N HIS A 48 11.14 -29.14 -7.07
CA HIS A 48 10.46 -29.47 -5.81
C HIS A 48 9.06 -30.07 -6.00
N ALA A 49 8.74 -30.51 -7.23
CA ALA A 49 7.47 -31.12 -7.60
C ALA A 49 7.58 -32.64 -7.83
N GLU A 50 8.27 -33.35 -6.93
CA GLU A 50 8.09 -34.80 -6.71
C GLU A 50 7.41 -35.07 -5.37
#